data_AF-K9D0F4-F1
#
_entry.id   AF-K9D0F4-F1
#
_cell.length_a   1.000
_cell.length_b   1.000
_cell.length_c   1.000
_cell.angle_alpha   90.00
_cell.angle_beta   90.00
_cell.angle_gamma   90.00
#
_symmetry.space_group_name_H-M   'P 1'
#
loop_
_entity.id
_entity.type
_entity.pdbx_description
1 polymer ?
#
loop_
_entity_poly.entity_id
_entity_poly.type
_entity_poly.pdbx_seq_one_letter_code
_entity_poly.pdbx_strand_id
1 'polypeptide(L)'
;MDSHIAFASLGLSPIAISIGPLDIRWYSLAYIAGIIAGWWYLLRLLAQPAAPMNRAQADDLVFYATLGVILGGRLGYVIFYGPEMIFDPLQILKLWDGGMSFHGGAAGVSLALILFARRHGLEWLHALMKLSTISTATSQIRSMS
;
A
#
# COMPACT_ATOMS: atom_id res chain seq x y z
N MET A 1 35.46 17.41 11.69
CA MET A 1 34.08 17.90 11.54
C MET A 1 33.52 17.18 10.34
N ASP A 2 32.60 16.26 10.62
CA ASP A 2 32.34 15.07 9.82
C ASP A 2 31.78 15.41 8.42
N SER A 3 32.56 15.07 7.39
CA SER A 3 32.11 15.13 6.00
C SER A 3 31.10 14.02 5.76
N HIS A 4 29.83 14.31 5.97
CA HIS A 4 28.75 13.43 5.55
C HIS A 4 28.81 13.28 4.02
N ILE A 5 29.07 12.06 3.56
CA ILE A 5 28.93 11.66 2.16
C ILE A 5 27.47 11.87 1.73
N ALA A 6 27.20 12.99 1.07
CA ALA A 6 25.91 13.25 0.45
C ALA A 6 25.73 12.30 -0.74
N PHE A 7 24.55 11.73 -0.95
CA PHE A 7 24.27 10.83 -2.09
C PHE A 7 24.70 11.39 -3.45
N ALA A 8 24.70 12.73 -3.60
CA ALA A 8 25.19 13.43 -4.79
C ALA A 8 26.70 13.26 -5.05
N SER A 9 27.52 13.03 -4.02
CA SER A 9 28.97 12.80 -4.16
C SER A 9 29.32 11.40 -4.68
N LEU A 10 28.34 10.50 -4.82
CA LEU A 10 28.50 9.14 -5.35
C LEU A 10 28.17 9.03 -6.85
N GLY A 11 27.83 10.14 -7.53
CA GLY A 11 27.50 10.16 -8.96
C GLY A 11 26.18 9.50 -9.33
N LEU A 12 25.36 9.12 -8.34
CA LEU A 12 24.03 8.53 -8.55
C LEU A 12 23.00 9.63 -8.76
N SER A 13 22.48 9.76 -9.98
CA SER A 13 21.35 10.64 -10.25
C SER A 13 20.10 10.11 -9.51
N PRO A 14 19.38 10.96 -8.75
CA PRO A 14 18.09 10.55 -8.14
C PRO A 14 17.01 10.25 -9.19
N ILE A 15 17.27 10.62 -10.44
CA ILE A 15 16.48 10.35 -11.63
C ILE A 15 16.99 9.06 -12.24
N ALA A 16 16.12 8.06 -12.36
CA ALA A 16 16.42 6.79 -12.98
C ALA A 16 16.25 6.87 -14.51
N ILE A 17 15.15 7.48 -14.95
CA ILE A 17 14.82 7.67 -16.36
C ILE A 17 14.16 9.04 -16.51
N SER A 18 14.65 9.88 -17.41
CA SER A 18 13.99 11.13 -17.79
C SER A 18 13.35 10.95 -19.16
N ILE A 19 12.02 11.06 -19.22
CA ILE A 19 11.28 11.04 -20.48
C ILE A 19 10.72 12.45 -20.71
N GLY A 20 11.55 13.34 -21.26
CA GLY A 20 11.17 14.73 -21.57
C GLY A 20 10.84 15.53 -20.30
N PRO A 21 9.58 15.96 -20.07
CA PRO A 21 9.19 16.72 -18.88
C PRO A 21 8.96 15.85 -17.63
N LEU A 22 9.08 14.52 -17.74
CA LEU A 22 8.73 13.59 -16.68
C LEU A 22 9.96 12.84 -16.18
N ASP A 23 10.43 13.24 -15.00
CA ASP A 23 11.55 12.61 -14.31
C ASP A 23 11.05 11.46 -13.44
N ILE A 24 11.34 10.23 -13.86
CA ILE A 24 11.08 9.03 -13.07
C ILE A 24 12.23 8.86 -12.09
N ARG A 25 11.92 9.03 -10.81
CA ARG A 25 12.89 8.92 -9.71
C ARG A 25 12.93 7.50 -9.16
N TRP A 26 14.06 7.10 -8.57
CA TRP A 26 14.24 5.74 -8.05
C TRP A 26 13.20 5.32 -7.01
N TYR A 27 12.72 6.25 -6.18
CA TYR A 27 11.66 5.93 -5.22
C TYR A 27 10.33 5.61 -5.91
N SER A 28 10.02 6.23 -7.05
CA SER A 28 8.81 5.93 -7.83
C SER A 28 8.85 4.49 -8.36
N LEU A 29 10.02 4.06 -8.85
CA LEU A 29 10.26 2.67 -9.25
C LEU A 29 10.09 1.71 -8.05
N ALA A 30 10.63 2.05 -6.89
CA ALA A 30 10.46 1.26 -5.67
C ALA A 30 8.99 1.13 -5.26
N TYR A 31 8.20 2.21 -5.36
CA TYR A 31 6.76 2.16 -5.09
C TYR A 31 6.01 1.26 -6.06
N ILE A 32 6.27 1.38 -7.37
CA ILE A 32 5.65 0.53 -8.39
C ILE A 32 6.01 -0.94 -8.15
N ALA A 33 7.29 -1.23 -7.89
CA ALA A 33 7.75 -2.57 -7.57
C ALA A 33 7.06 -3.14 -6.33
N GLY A 34 6.87 -2.32 -5.28
CA GLY A 34 6.15 -2.70 -4.07
C GLY A 34 4.67 -3.05 -4.33
N ILE A 35 3.98 -2.25 -5.15
CA ILE A 35 2.57 -2.51 -5.53
C ILE A 35 2.47 -3.81 -6.33
N ILE A 36 3.35 -4.02 -7.32
CA ILE A 36 3.38 -5.25 -8.13
C ILE A 36 3.66 -6.47 -7.25
N ALA A 37 4.64 -6.38 -6.34
CA ALA A 37 4.97 -7.46 -5.42
C ALA A 37 3.79 -7.79 -4.48
N GLY A 38 3.10 -6.77 -3.95
CA GLY A 38 1.91 -6.94 -3.12
C GLY A 38 0.75 -7.60 -3.87
N TRP A 39 0.49 -7.17 -5.11
CA TRP A 39 -0.53 -7.78 -5.96
C TRP A 39 -0.20 -9.23 -6.29
N TRP A 40 1.04 -9.51 -6.68
CA TRP A 40 1.51 -10.87 -6.95
C TRP A 40 1.38 -11.79 -5.74
N TYR A 41 1.72 -11.29 -4.54
CA TYR A 41 1.56 -12.02 -3.29
C TYR A 41 0.09 -12.32 -2.99
N LEU A 42 -0.81 -11.35 -3.19
CA LEU A 42 -2.24 -11.52 -3.00
C LEU A 42 -2.82 -12.58 -3.95
N LEU A 43 -2.42 -12.56 -5.23
CA LEU A 43 -2.80 -13.59 -6.20
C LEU A 43 -2.28 -14.99 -5.80
N ARG A 44 -1.09 -15.08 -5.21
CA ARG A 44 -0.57 -16.34 -4.67
C ARG A 44 -1.38 -16.85 -3.48
N LEU A 45 -1.84 -15.96 -2.60
CA LEU A 45 -2.73 -16.31 -1.49
C LEU A 45 -4.09 -16.82 -2.01
N LEU A 46 -4.59 -16.21 -3.08
CA LEU A 46 -5.83 -16.59 -3.74
C LEU A 46 -5.77 -17.94 -4.46
N ALA A 47 -4.59 -18.38 -4.87
CA ALA A 47 -4.40 -19.68 -5.50
C ALA A 47 -4.53 -20.86 -4.50
N GLN A 48 -4.66 -20.59 -3.20
CA GLN A 48 -4.86 -21.62 -2.18
C GLN A 48 -6.33 -22.05 -2.09
N PRO A 49 -6.61 -23.35 -1.84
CA PRO A 49 -7.97 -23.83 -1.59
C PRO A 49 -8.58 -23.10 -0.38
N ALA A 50 -9.86 -22.71 -0.49
CA ALA A 50 -10.59 -21.89 0.50
C ALA A 50 -10.18 -20.41 0.60
N ALA A 51 -9.64 -19.84 -0.49
CA ALA A 51 -9.37 -18.42 -0.57
C ALA A 51 -10.64 -17.59 -0.24
N PRO A 52 -10.52 -16.58 0.65
CA PRO A 52 -11.67 -15.83 1.14
C PRO A 52 -12.22 -14.81 0.12
N MET A 53 -11.49 -14.52 -0.96
CA MET A 53 -11.89 -13.57 -1.98
C MET A 53 -11.64 -14.13 -3.38
N ASN A 54 -12.27 -13.55 -4.39
CA ASN A 54 -12.02 -13.88 -5.79
C ASN A 54 -10.96 -12.93 -6.40
N ARG A 55 -10.50 -13.21 -7.62
CA ARG A 55 -9.47 -12.40 -8.28
C ARG A 55 -9.90 -10.94 -8.51
N ALA A 56 -11.15 -10.72 -8.90
CA ALA A 56 -11.69 -9.37 -9.11
C ALA A 56 -11.68 -8.54 -7.80
N GLN A 57 -12.02 -9.17 -6.67
CA GLN A 57 -11.95 -8.55 -5.36
C GLN A 57 -10.51 -8.19 -4.95
N ALA A 58 -9.51 -9.01 -5.33
CA ALA A 58 -8.11 -8.67 -5.10
C ALA A 58 -7.66 -7.47 -5.94
N ASP A 59 -8.08 -7.40 -7.20
CA ASP A 59 -7.78 -6.28 -8.08
C ASP A 59 -8.44 -4.99 -7.55
N ASP A 60 -9.71 -5.06 -7.12
CA ASP A 60 -10.41 -3.98 -6.45
C ASP A 60 -9.68 -3.54 -5.17
N LEU A 61 -9.23 -4.49 -4.34
CA LEU A 61 -8.53 -4.18 -3.11
C LEU A 61 -7.23 -3.41 -3.36
N VAL A 62 -6.43 -3.85 -4.34
CA VAL A 62 -5.18 -3.15 -4.71
C VAL A 62 -5.49 -1.75 -5.24
N PHE A 63 -6.57 -1.59 -6.01
CA PHE A 63 -7.02 -0.29 -6.48
C PHE A 63 -7.42 0.64 -5.32
N TYR A 64 -8.29 0.18 -4.42
CA TYR A 64 -8.71 0.95 -3.24
C TYR A 64 -7.54 1.27 -2.30
N ALA A 65 -6.61 0.33 -2.11
CA ALA A 65 -5.41 0.56 -1.30
C ALA A 65 -4.52 1.62 -1.93
N THR A 66 -4.27 1.56 -3.24
CA THR A 66 -3.48 2.56 -3.97
C THR A 66 -4.12 3.95 -3.88
N LEU A 67 -5.44 4.02 -4.06
CA LEU A 67 -6.21 5.26 -3.90
C LEU A 67 -6.13 5.78 -2.45
N GLY A 68 -6.16 4.89 -1.46
CA GLY A 68 -5.94 5.21 -0.04
C GLY A 68 -4.55 5.79 0.24
N VAL A 69 -3.48 5.24 -0.36
CA VAL A 69 -2.12 5.81 -0.26
C VAL A 69 -2.10 7.24 -0.78
N ILE A 70 -2.63 7.46 -1.99
CA ILE A 70 -2.55 8.73 -2.70
C ILE A 70 -3.37 9.79 -1.97
N LEU A 71 -4.65 9.50 -1.70
CA LEU A 71 -5.55 10.45 -1.03
C LEU A 71 -5.16 10.66 0.42
N GLY A 72 -4.91 9.59 1.17
CA GLY A 72 -4.49 9.67 2.57
C GLY A 72 -3.16 10.40 2.71
N GLY A 73 -2.20 10.10 1.83
CA GLY A 73 -0.90 10.77 1.80
C GLY A 73 -1.03 12.27 1.55
N ARG A 74 -1.88 12.66 0.60
CA ARG A 74 -2.07 14.07 0.27
C ARG A 74 -2.86 14.82 1.34
N LEU A 75 -3.97 14.26 1.83
CA LEU A 75 -4.76 14.85 2.90
C LEU A 75 -3.96 14.94 4.20
N GLY A 76 -3.21 13.90 4.55
CA GLY A 76 -2.30 13.94 5.69
C GLY A 76 -1.22 15.00 5.52
N TYR A 77 -0.73 15.24 4.31
CA TYR A 77 0.23 16.32 4.06
C TYR A 77 -0.39 17.69 4.32
N VAL A 78 -1.59 17.94 3.78
CA VAL A 78 -2.32 19.20 4.00
C VAL A 78 -2.61 19.43 5.48
N ILE A 79 -3.04 18.41 6.22
CA ILE A 79 -3.41 18.54 7.64
C ILE A 79 -2.18 18.80 8.53
N PHE A 80 -1.05 18.11 8.30
CA PHE A 80 0.10 18.16 9.20
C PHE A 80 1.17 19.18 8.79
N TYR A 81 1.34 19.45 7.49
CA TYR A 81 2.49 20.19 6.97
C TYR A 81 2.13 21.46 6.20
N GLY A 82 0.93 21.57 5.64
CA GLY A 82 0.55 22.72 4.82
C GLY A 82 -0.93 23.05 4.89
N PRO A 83 -1.46 23.44 6.07
CA PRO A 83 -2.88 23.76 6.25
C PRO A 83 -3.33 24.94 5.38
N GLU A 84 -2.41 25.83 5.00
CA GLU A 84 -2.67 26.91 4.03
C GLU A 84 -3.14 26.42 2.66
N MET A 85 -2.85 25.17 2.25
CA MET A 85 -3.35 24.61 0.99
C MET A 85 -4.88 24.44 0.96
N ILE A 86 -5.57 24.55 2.10
CA ILE A 86 -7.04 24.54 2.16
C ILE A 86 -7.64 25.74 1.42
N PHE A 87 -6.91 26.86 1.33
CA PHE A 87 -7.35 28.06 0.63
C PHE A 87 -7.19 27.98 -0.89
N ASP A 88 -6.44 27.00 -1.41
CA ASP A 88 -6.30 26.74 -2.85
C ASP A 88 -6.48 25.24 -3.15
N PRO A 89 -7.73 24.79 -3.38
CA PRO A 89 -8.06 23.39 -3.62
C PRO A 89 -7.32 22.78 -4.82
N LEU A 90 -6.93 23.59 -5.81
CA LEU A 90 -6.18 23.11 -6.96
C LEU A 90 -4.79 22.63 -6.55
N GLN A 91 -4.15 23.25 -5.55
CA GLN A 91 -2.86 22.78 -5.04
C GLN A 91 -2.98 21.43 -4.35
N ILE A 92 -4.11 21.13 -3.70
CA ILE A 92 -4.32 19.81 -3.05
C ILE A 92 -4.23 18.69 -4.10
N LEU A 93 -4.67 18.92 -5.34
CA LEU A 93 -4.63 17.91 -6.41
C LEU A 93 -3.27 17.80 -7.13
N LYS A 94 -2.36 18.76 -6.95
CA LYS A 94 -1.03 18.74 -7.57
C LYS A 94 -0.11 17.74 -6.88
N LEU A 95 -0.26 16.48 -7.27
CA LEU A 95 0.54 15.36 -6.77
C LEU A 95 2.01 15.41 -7.28
N TRP A 96 2.25 16.10 -8.38
CA TRP A 96 3.55 16.21 -9.05
C TRP A 96 4.50 17.25 -8.43
N ASP A 97 3.98 18.23 -7.70
CA ASP A 97 4.81 19.23 -7.00
C ASP A 97 5.50 18.64 -5.76
N GLY A 98 5.20 17.37 -5.43
CA GLY A 98 5.63 16.72 -4.19
C GLY A 98 4.74 17.08 -3.00
N GLY A 99 5.06 16.53 -1.83
CA GLY A 99 4.27 16.73 -0.61
C GLY A 99 3.25 15.62 -0.36
N MET A 100 3.74 14.44 0.00
CA MET A 100 2.92 13.33 0.48
C MET A 100 3.34 12.98 1.91
N SER A 101 2.38 12.79 2.80
CA SER A 101 2.62 12.33 4.15
C SER A 101 2.65 10.81 4.19
N PHE A 102 3.74 10.24 4.71
CA PHE A 102 3.83 8.79 4.94
C PHE A 102 2.74 8.31 5.92
N HIS A 103 2.55 9.03 7.03
CA HIS A 103 1.54 8.71 8.04
C HIS A 103 0.12 8.79 7.47
N GLY A 104 -0.14 9.82 6.65
CA GLY A 104 -1.40 9.96 5.94
C GLY A 104 -1.66 8.80 4.98
N GLY A 105 -0.64 8.39 4.22
CA GLY A 105 -0.73 7.25 3.30
C GLY A 105 -0.96 5.93 4.03
N ALA A 106 -0.23 5.69 5.12
CA ALA A 106 -0.40 4.50 5.95
C ALA A 106 -1.82 4.42 6.55
N ALA A 107 -2.31 5.52 7.14
CA ALA A 107 -3.66 5.60 7.68
C ALA A 107 -4.73 5.42 6.58
N GLY A 108 -4.53 6.02 5.41
CA GLY A 108 -5.42 5.89 4.25
C GLY A 108 -5.53 4.46 3.74
N VAL A 109 -4.41 3.74 3.63
CA VAL A 109 -4.40 2.31 3.27
C VAL A 109 -5.08 1.46 4.33
N SER A 110 -4.77 1.68 5.62
CA SER A 110 -5.40 0.93 6.70
C SER A 110 -6.92 1.13 6.67
N LEU A 111 -7.39 2.36 6.46
CA LEU A 111 -8.81 2.65 6.34
C LEU A 111 -9.43 1.97 5.09
N ALA A 112 -8.75 2.00 3.95
CA ALA A 112 -9.20 1.31 2.74
C ALA A 112 -9.33 -0.20 2.95
N LEU A 113 -8.36 -0.83 3.61
CA LEU A 113 -8.41 -2.25 3.97
C LEU A 113 -9.56 -2.58 4.92
N ILE A 114 -9.77 -1.74 5.95
CA ILE A 114 -10.87 -1.90 6.91
C ILE A 114 -12.23 -1.76 6.21
N LEU A 115 -12.39 -0.75 5.36
CA LEU A 115 -13.63 -0.51 4.60
C LEU A 115 -13.89 -1.63 3.61
N PHE A 116 -12.87 -2.10 2.91
CA PHE A 116 -12.98 -3.22 1.98
C PHE A 116 -13.39 -4.51 2.71
N ALA A 117 -12.74 -4.83 3.83
CA ALA A 117 -13.08 -6.00 4.65
C ALA A 117 -14.54 -5.94 5.16
N ARG A 118 -14.96 -4.77 5.66
CA ARG A 118 -16.34 -4.53 6.10
C ARG A 118 -17.35 -4.68 4.96
N ARG A 119 -17.07 -4.12 3.78
CA ARG A 119 -17.97 -4.15 2.62
C ARG A 119 -18.18 -5.55 2.07
N HIS A 120 -17.15 -6.39 2.11
CA HIS A 120 -17.21 -7.76 1.61
C HIS A 120 -17.62 -8.80 2.65
N GLY A 121 -18.01 -8.37 3.87
CA GLY A 121 -18.38 -9.31 4.94
C GLY A 121 -17.24 -10.26 5.32
N LEU A 122 -16.00 -9.89 4.97
CA LEU A 122 -14.80 -10.57 5.39
C LEU A 122 -14.60 -10.18 6.85
N GLU A 123 -15.31 -10.87 7.73
CA GLU A 123 -15.08 -10.73 9.16
C GLU A 123 -13.59 -10.98 9.38
N TRP A 124 -12.89 -9.90 9.74
CA TRP A 124 -11.49 -9.89 10.11
C TRP A 124 -11.14 -11.02 11.10
N LEU A 125 -12.11 -11.44 11.92
CA LEU A 125 -12.00 -12.61 12.81
C LEU A 125 -12.09 -13.98 12.10
N HIS A 126 -12.90 -14.16 11.05
CA HIS A 126 -13.07 -15.46 10.39
C HIS A 126 -11.85 -15.89 9.56
N ALA A 127 -11.14 -14.93 8.95
CA ALA A 127 -9.89 -15.23 8.23
C ALA A 127 -8.75 -15.61 9.17
N LEU A 128 -8.65 -14.95 10.33
CA LEU A 128 -7.66 -15.26 11.37
C LEU A 128 -7.98 -16.59 12.07
N MET A 129 -9.27 -16.90 12.30
CA MET A 129 -9.74 -18.09 13.02
C MET A 129 -9.79 -19.36 12.15
N LYS A 130 -9.87 -19.26 10.82
CA LYS A 130 -9.75 -20.44 9.93
C LYS A 130 -8.34 -21.03 9.91
N LEU A 131 -7.30 -20.23 10.14
CA LEU A 131 -5.94 -20.73 10.27
C LEU A 131 -5.72 -21.53 11.56
N SER A 132 -6.39 -21.17 12.67
CA SER A 132 -6.34 -21.98 13.90
C SER A 132 -7.18 -23.25 13.80
N THR A 133 -8.33 -23.20 13.11
CA THR A 133 -9.27 -24.32 13.04
C THR A 133 -8.78 -25.47 12.14
N ILE A 134 -8.09 -25.17 11.04
CA ILE A 134 -7.51 -26.20 10.16
C ILE A 134 -6.36 -26.94 10.86
N SER A 135 -5.58 -26.27 11.72
CA SER A 135 -4.52 -26.90 12.50
C SER A 135 -5.06 -27.90 13.54
N THR A 136 -6.21 -27.60 14.17
CA THR A 136 -6.84 -28.50 15.16
C THR A 136 -7.50 -29.73 14.53
N ALA A 137 -8.04 -29.61 13.30
CA ALA A 137 -8.66 -30.73 12.61
C ALA A 137 -7.62 -31.79 12.14
N THR A 138 -6.43 -31.36 11.71
CA THR A 138 -5.36 -32.29 11.31
C THR A 138 -4.67 -32.95 12.51
N SER A 139 -4.65 -32.32 13.69
CA SER A 139 -4.06 -32.93 14.90
C SER A 139 -4.95 -33.99 15.55
N GLN A 140 -6.28 -33.87 15.43
CA GLN A 140 -7.22 -34.86 16.00
C GLN A 140 -7.28 -36.17 15.20
N ILE A 141 -7.08 -36.12 13.88
CA ILE A 141 -7.09 -37.33 13.03
C ILE A 141 -5.83 -38.17 13.24
N ARG A 142 -4.70 -37.55 13.61
CA ARG A 142 -3.42 -38.24 13.86
C ARG A 142 -3.29 -38.82 15.28
N SER A 143 -4.17 -38.45 16.22
CA SER A 143 -4.20 -39.01 17.57
C SER A 143 -5.23 -40.14 17.76
N MET A 144 -5.95 -40.51 16.69
CA MET A 144 -6.95 -41.58 16.67
C MET A 144 -6.54 -42.78 15.78
N SER A 145 -5.30 -42.79 15.28
CA SER A 145 -4.65 -43.89 14.56
C SER A 145 -3.40 -44.36 15.30
#